data_AF-A0A2S9V717-F1
#
_entry.id   AF-A0A2S9V717-F1
#
_cell.length_a   1.000
_cell.length_b   1.000
_cell.length_c   1.000
_cell.angle_alpha   90.00
_cell.angle_beta   90.00
_cell.angle_gamma   90.00
#
_symmetry.space_group_name_H-M   'P 1'
#
loop_
_entity.id
_entity.type
_entity.pdbx_description
1 polymer ?
#
loop_
_entity_poly.entity_id
_entity_poly.type
_entity_poly.pdbx_seq_one_letter_code
_entity_poly.pdbx_strand_id
1 'polypeptide(L)'
;MESLKLDGVVSLLNRVPALRRMIFRGPSVALCSMGGVGSTALARHIGSIADKTVREHAYSPAVYNDETQIKLGYVFGNPYNSVLSVFRRGYQSMHAKAMNANSDTPAADLKNMSIQAYLERGVDEFRLERQLDNWLNPELTRHPIILIKYEELATSIDEVLAFFDCDKPFEVRTRKSSWRDQPAAIVAGLEKMYGGFNERVNAMPAITVVEPHPVVNKEVAVSHG
;
A
#
# COMPACT_ATOMS: atom_id res chain seq x y z
N MET A 1 -26.57 -36.16 -3.98
CA MET A 1 -27.30 -35.12 -3.22
C MET A 1 -26.34 -34.52 -2.19
N GLU A 2 -25.26 -33.88 -2.66
CA GLU A 2 -24.11 -33.44 -1.82
C GLU A 2 -23.62 -32.00 -2.11
N SER A 3 -24.14 -31.33 -3.15
CA SER A 3 -23.69 -29.98 -3.52
C SER A 3 -24.23 -28.87 -2.60
N LEU A 4 -25.39 -29.07 -1.96
CA LEU A 4 -26.07 -28.04 -1.17
C LEU A 4 -25.38 -27.68 0.18
N LYS A 5 -24.40 -28.46 0.65
CA LYS A 5 -23.67 -28.15 1.90
C LYS A 5 -22.39 -27.35 1.66
N LEU A 6 -21.79 -27.42 0.47
CA LEU A 6 -20.53 -26.74 0.16
C LEU A 6 -20.75 -25.22 -0.03
N ASP A 7 -21.85 -24.84 -0.67
CA ASP A 7 -22.17 -23.42 -0.95
C ASP A 7 -22.41 -22.60 0.34
N GLY A 8 -23.05 -23.21 1.34
CA GLY A 8 -23.26 -22.57 2.65
C GLY A 8 -21.96 -22.37 3.42
N VAL A 9 -21.05 -23.33 3.34
CA VAL A 9 -19.71 -23.26 3.96
C VAL A 9 -18.84 -22.24 3.23
N VAL A 10 -18.83 -22.20 1.90
CA VAL A 10 -18.11 -21.20 1.10
C VAL A 10 -18.64 -19.79 1.36
N SER A 11 -19.96 -19.62 1.48
CA SER A 11 -20.60 -18.35 1.86
C SER A 11 -20.17 -17.86 3.26
N LEU A 12 -20.07 -18.78 4.24
CA LEU A 12 -19.59 -18.49 5.59
C LEU A 12 -18.08 -18.19 5.62
N LEU A 13 -17.27 -18.93 4.85
CA LEU A 13 -15.83 -18.75 4.70
C LEU A 13 -15.47 -17.42 4.00
N ASN A 14 -16.28 -16.97 3.05
CA ASN A 14 -16.15 -15.65 2.44
C ASN A 14 -16.43 -14.50 3.43
N ARG A 15 -17.19 -14.76 4.50
CA ARG A 15 -17.46 -13.80 5.58
C ARG A 15 -16.41 -13.83 6.69
N VAL A 16 -15.56 -14.86 6.74
CA VAL A 16 -14.51 -15.04 7.75
C VAL A 16 -13.18 -15.39 7.06
N PRO A 17 -12.42 -14.39 6.57
CA PRO A 17 -11.18 -14.59 5.81
C PRO A 17 -10.15 -15.46 6.54
N ALA A 18 -10.10 -15.39 7.87
CA ALA A 18 -9.23 -16.22 8.71
C ALA A 18 -9.53 -17.72 8.58
N LEU A 19 -10.82 -18.11 8.54
CA LEU A 19 -11.24 -19.51 8.43
C LEU A 19 -11.02 -20.06 7.02
N ARG A 20 -11.19 -19.21 5.99
CA ARG A 20 -10.87 -19.57 4.59
C ARG A 20 -9.38 -19.86 4.39
N ARG A 21 -8.50 -19.07 5.01
CA ARG A 21 -7.04 -19.26 4.95
C ARG A 21 -6.55 -20.51 5.68
N MET A 22 -7.27 -20.98 6.70
CA MET A 22 -6.97 -22.27 7.34
C MET A 22 -7.28 -23.47 6.42
N ILE A 23 -8.18 -23.31 5.45
CA ILE A 23 -8.69 -24.40 4.61
C ILE A 23 -8.10 -24.37 3.19
N PHE A 24 -7.90 -23.19 2.61
CA PHE A 24 -7.31 -23.00 1.27
C PHE A 24 -5.92 -22.35 1.38
N ARG A 25 -4.87 -23.15 1.20
CA ARG A 25 -3.44 -22.76 1.26
C ARG A 25 -2.95 -22.03 0.00
N GLY A 26 -3.72 -21.05 -0.50
CA GLY A 26 -3.21 -20.11 -1.50
C GLY A 26 -2.32 -19.06 -0.84
N PRO A 27 -1.48 -18.32 -1.60
CA PRO A 27 -0.70 -17.23 -1.02
C PRO A 27 -1.63 -16.19 -0.37
N SER A 28 -1.26 -15.70 0.81
CA SER A 28 -1.89 -14.51 1.37
C SER A 28 -1.66 -13.31 0.45
N VAL A 29 -2.48 -12.27 0.59
CA VAL A 29 -2.32 -11.03 -0.17
C VAL A 29 -2.23 -9.87 0.81
N ALA A 30 -1.25 -8.98 0.65
CA ALA A 30 -1.24 -7.70 1.36
C ALA A 30 -1.13 -6.56 0.35
N LEU A 31 -2.12 -5.66 0.38
CA LEU A 31 -2.08 -4.39 -0.34
C LEU A 31 -1.86 -3.26 0.65
N CYS A 32 -0.71 -2.62 0.52
CA CYS A 32 -0.31 -1.43 1.25
C CYS A 32 -0.39 -0.19 0.36
N SER A 33 -0.20 0.99 0.95
CA SER A 33 -0.23 2.24 0.19
C SER A 33 0.42 3.41 0.90
N MET A 34 0.78 4.43 0.12
CA MET A 34 1.26 5.72 0.62
C MET A 34 0.19 6.60 1.30
N GLY A 35 -0.98 6.03 1.61
CA GLY A 35 -2.07 6.71 2.32
C GLY A 35 -2.80 7.77 1.49
N GLY A 36 -4.12 7.89 1.66
CA GLY A 36 -4.91 8.86 0.90
C GLY A 36 -4.99 8.61 -0.61
N VAL A 37 -4.39 7.53 -1.12
CA VAL A 37 -4.36 7.23 -2.56
C VAL A 37 -5.60 6.55 -3.13
N GLY A 38 -6.47 6.00 -2.27
CA GLY A 38 -7.67 5.29 -2.74
C GLY A 38 -7.50 3.78 -2.92
N SER A 39 -6.49 3.17 -2.30
CA SER A 39 -6.22 1.72 -2.29
C SER A 39 -7.32 0.88 -1.61
N THR A 40 -8.07 1.44 -0.67
CA THR A 40 -8.99 0.69 0.20
C THR A 40 -10.02 -0.16 -0.56
N ALA A 41 -10.55 0.33 -1.68
CA ALA A 41 -11.52 -0.44 -2.47
C ALA A 41 -10.88 -1.68 -3.10
N LEU A 42 -9.68 -1.52 -3.67
CA LEU A 42 -8.91 -2.62 -4.25
C LEU A 42 -8.45 -3.60 -3.16
N ALA A 43 -7.95 -3.10 -2.03
CA ALA A 43 -7.51 -3.93 -0.89
C ALA A 43 -8.61 -4.89 -0.42
N ARG A 44 -9.85 -4.39 -0.30
CA ARG A 44 -11.02 -5.21 0.07
C ARG A 44 -11.39 -6.20 -1.01
N HIS A 45 -11.33 -5.77 -2.28
CA HIS A 45 -11.68 -6.60 -3.42
C HIS A 45 -10.79 -7.84 -3.52
N ILE A 46 -9.47 -7.66 -3.37
CA ILE A 46 -8.49 -8.75 -3.46
C ILE A 46 -8.31 -9.51 -2.13
N GLY A 47 -9.03 -9.13 -1.06
CA GLY A 47 -8.96 -9.82 0.23
C GLY A 47 -7.66 -9.59 1.02
N SER A 48 -7.08 -8.39 0.90
CA SER A 48 -5.85 -7.97 1.58
C SER A 48 -5.91 -8.23 3.09
N ILE A 49 -4.86 -8.87 3.62
CA ILE A 49 -4.68 -9.10 5.06
C ILE A 49 -4.38 -7.79 5.82
N ALA A 50 -3.99 -6.74 5.09
CA ALA A 50 -3.58 -5.46 5.64
C ALA A 50 -4.74 -4.46 5.82
N ASP A 51 -5.91 -4.69 5.17
CA ASP A 51 -7.05 -3.76 5.21
C ASP A 51 -7.45 -3.45 6.66
N LYS A 52 -7.54 -2.16 6.98
CA LYS A 52 -7.87 -1.64 8.33
C LYS A 52 -6.87 -2.02 9.42
N THR A 53 -5.64 -2.34 9.05
CA THR A 53 -4.53 -2.53 10.00
C THR A 53 -3.51 -1.42 9.86
N VAL A 54 -2.66 -1.24 10.88
CA VAL A 54 -1.52 -0.31 10.80
C VAL A 54 -0.59 -0.65 9.63
N ARG A 55 -0.52 -1.93 9.24
CA ARG A 55 0.34 -2.40 8.13
C ARG A 55 -0.15 -1.94 6.75
N GLU A 56 -1.39 -1.45 6.60
CA GLU A 56 -1.90 -0.89 5.33
C GLU A 56 -1.04 0.29 4.83
N HIS A 57 -0.37 0.98 5.75
CA HIS A 57 0.53 2.08 5.45
C HIS A 57 1.94 1.79 5.95
N ALA A 58 2.35 0.52 5.97
CA ALA A 58 3.65 0.12 6.49
C ALA A 58 4.81 0.87 5.80
N TYR A 59 5.76 1.31 6.63
CA TYR A 59 7.00 1.98 6.24
C TYR A 59 7.82 1.21 5.18
N SER A 60 7.79 -0.12 5.23
CA SER A 60 8.61 -1.02 4.42
C SER A 60 7.90 -2.37 4.23
N PRO A 61 8.15 -3.10 3.11
CA PRO A 61 7.63 -4.45 2.91
C PRO A 61 8.17 -5.47 3.93
N ALA A 62 9.24 -5.15 4.66
CA ALA A 62 9.88 -6.05 5.62
C ALA A 62 8.94 -6.56 6.73
N VAL A 63 7.86 -5.83 7.02
CA VAL A 63 6.84 -6.23 8.00
C VAL A 63 6.11 -7.54 7.64
N TYR A 64 6.30 -8.04 6.43
CA TYR A 64 5.72 -9.28 5.92
C TYR A 64 6.74 -10.41 5.75
N ASN A 65 8.01 -10.24 6.14
CA ASN A 65 9.05 -11.26 5.89
C ASN A 65 8.88 -12.57 6.68
N ASP A 66 8.03 -12.56 7.71
CA ASP A 66 7.66 -13.77 8.47
C ASP A 66 6.52 -14.55 7.81
N GLU A 67 5.89 -14.00 6.77
CA GLU A 67 4.86 -14.70 6.00
C GLU A 67 5.50 -15.77 5.10
N THR A 68 4.92 -16.96 5.05
CA THR A 68 5.53 -18.08 4.30
C THR A 68 5.24 -18.04 2.81
N GLN A 69 4.05 -17.56 2.42
CA GLN A 69 3.59 -17.40 1.04
C GLN A 69 2.67 -16.18 0.98
N ILE A 70 3.18 -15.06 0.48
CA ILE A 70 2.42 -13.82 0.33
C ILE A 70 2.76 -13.10 -0.97
N LYS A 71 1.74 -12.52 -1.60
CA LYS A 71 1.89 -11.56 -2.69
C LYS A 71 1.67 -10.16 -2.15
N LEU A 72 2.67 -9.31 -2.31
CA LEU A 72 2.65 -7.95 -1.80
C LEU A 72 2.28 -6.98 -2.91
N GLY A 73 1.52 -5.95 -2.59
CA GLY A 73 1.44 -4.79 -3.47
C GLY A 73 1.40 -3.49 -2.71
N TYR A 74 1.80 -2.45 -3.42
CA TYR A 74 1.90 -1.10 -2.89
C TYR A 74 1.31 -0.10 -3.87
N VAL A 75 0.23 0.55 -3.45
CA VAL A 75 -0.42 1.58 -4.25
C VAL A 75 0.21 2.94 -3.94
N PHE A 76 0.73 3.58 -4.98
CA PHE A 76 1.24 4.95 -4.94
C PHE A 76 0.50 5.81 -5.98
N GLY A 77 0.78 7.11 -6.01
CA GLY A 77 0.16 8.00 -6.98
C GLY A 77 0.47 9.46 -6.69
N ASN A 78 -0.37 10.38 -7.16
CA ASN A 78 -0.13 11.80 -6.98
C ASN A 78 -0.02 12.18 -5.48
N PRO A 79 1.13 12.67 -4.99
CA PRO A 79 1.33 12.96 -3.57
C PRO A 79 0.44 14.12 -3.09
N TYR A 80 0.17 15.10 -3.96
CA TYR A 80 -0.67 16.24 -3.61
C TYR A 80 -2.09 15.80 -3.23
N ASN A 81 -2.73 15.02 -4.10
CA ASN A 81 -4.08 14.50 -3.88
C ASN A 81 -4.14 13.57 -2.66
N SER A 82 -3.05 12.86 -2.38
CA SER A 82 -2.95 11.89 -1.31
C SER A 82 -2.88 12.58 0.05
N VAL A 83 -1.99 13.56 0.20
CA VAL A 83 -1.89 14.40 1.40
C VAL A 83 -3.21 15.15 1.64
N LEU A 84 -3.77 15.79 0.62
CA LEU A 84 -5.07 16.47 0.73
C LEU A 84 -6.18 15.53 1.18
N SER A 85 -6.21 14.29 0.66
CA SER A 85 -7.19 13.29 1.07
C SER A 85 -7.03 12.89 2.55
N VAL A 86 -5.80 12.75 3.03
CA VAL A 86 -5.52 12.42 4.44
C VAL A 86 -6.00 13.54 5.36
N PHE A 87 -5.65 14.79 5.07
CA PHE A 87 -6.05 15.95 5.87
C PHE A 87 -7.55 16.20 5.86
N ARG A 88 -8.21 16.09 4.69
CA ARG A 88 -9.67 16.25 4.58
C ARG A 88 -10.44 15.26 5.47
N ARG A 89 -9.90 14.06 5.67
CA ARG A 89 -10.49 13.01 6.51
C ARG A 89 -10.13 13.13 7.99
N GLY A 90 -9.23 14.04 8.36
CA GLY A 90 -8.72 14.16 9.73
C GLY A 90 -7.81 13.00 10.16
N TYR A 91 -7.16 12.33 9.19
CA TYR A 91 -6.39 11.11 9.44
C TYR A 91 -4.88 11.31 9.50
N GLN A 92 -4.40 12.54 9.45
CA GLN A 92 -2.98 12.88 9.39
C GLN A 92 -2.15 12.30 10.54
N SER A 93 -2.60 12.36 11.81
CA SER A 93 -1.84 11.79 12.93
C SER A 93 -1.77 10.25 12.86
N MET A 94 -2.86 9.60 12.46
CA MET A 94 -2.90 8.14 12.29
C MET A 94 -1.99 7.69 11.15
N HIS A 95 -2.01 8.37 10.00
CA HIS A 95 -1.15 8.05 8.86
C HIS A 95 0.32 8.28 9.20
N ALA A 96 0.67 9.40 9.84
CA ALA A 96 2.05 9.66 10.28
C ALA A 96 2.56 8.54 11.21
N LYS A 97 1.73 8.05 12.14
CA LYS A 97 2.08 6.92 13.01
C LYS A 97 2.27 5.62 12.25
N ALA A 98 1.36 5.28 11.33
CA ALA A 98 1.43 4.03 10.58
C ALA A 98 2.62 4.00 9.61
N MET A 99 2.89 5.12 8.92
CA MET A 99 3.97 5.26 7.91
C MET A 99 5.37 5.34 8.48
N ASN A 100 5.48 5.59 9.79
CA ASN A 100 6.76 5.59 10.51
C ASN A 100 6.87 4.40 11.47
N ALA A 101 5.86 3.53 11.54
CA ALA A 101 5.89 2.35 12.41
C ALA A 101 7.07 1.44 12.02
N ASN A 102 7.84 1.01 13.03
CA ASN A 102 9.06 0.20 12.88
C ASN A 102 10.17 0.88 12.04
N SER A 103 10.17 2.21 11.95
CA SER A 103 11.30 3.00 11.42
C SER A 103 12.03 3.70 12.57
N ASP A 104 13.27 4.11 12.34
CA ASP A 104 14.05 4.91 13.30
C ASP A 104 13.53 6.36 13.42
N THR A 105 12.56 6.76 12.59
CA THR A 105 11.97 8.09 12.63
C THR A 105 10.75 8.11 13.53
N PRO A 106 10.72 8.93 14.59
CA PRO A 106 9.52 9.07 15.42
C PRO A 106 8.40 9.73 14.62
N ALA A 107 7.17 9.25 14.80
CA ALA A 107 6.00 9.85 14.17
C ALA A 107 5.62 11.16 14.84
N ALA A 108 5.44 12.23 14.07
CA ALA A 108 4.88 13.48 14.57
C ALA A 108 3.40 13.33 14.91
N ASP A 109 2.95 13.96 16.00
CA ASP A 109 1.52 14.08 16.27
C ASP A 109 0.93 15.27 15.50
N LEU A 110 0.14 14.97 14.48
CA LEU A 110 -0.50 15.95 13.60
C LEU A 110 -1.98 16.17 13.96
N LYS A 111 -2.41 15.76 15.16
CA LYS A 111 -3.80 15.88 15.59
C LYS A 111 -4.23 17.35 15.52
N ASN A 112 -5.38 17.60 14.91
CA ASN A 112 -5.97 18.94 14.71
C ASN A 112 -5.12 19.92 13.88
N MET A 113 -4.01 19.50 13.28
CA MET A 113 -3.22 20.32 12.37
C MET A 113 -4.00 20.57 11.07
N SER A 114 -4.06 21.82 10.62
CA SER A 114 -4.60 22.15 9.31
C SER A 114 -3.58 21.83 8.20
N ILE A 115 -4.07 21.59 6.98
CA ILE A 115 -3.18 21.38 5.83
C ILE A 115 -2.27 22.59 5.59
N GLN A 116 -2.78 23.81 5.78
CA GLN A 116 -1.97 25.02 5.59
C GLN A 116 -0.81 25.08 6.59
N ALA A 117 -1.08 24.88 7.89
CA ALA A 117 -0.04 24.88 8.92
C ALA A 117 1.00 23.76 8.69
N TYR A 118 0.54 22.60 8.22
CA TYR A 118 1.44 21.49 7.84
C TYR A 118 2.38 21.88 6.70
N LEU A 119 1.85 22.47 5.63
CA LEU A 119 2.66 22.87 4.46
C LEU A 119 3.61 24.03 4.79
N GLU A 120 3.18 24.98 5.63
CA GLU A 120 4.02 26.08 6.12
C GLU A 120 5.24 25.58 6.90
N ARG A 121 5.12 24.48 7.65
CA ARG A 121 6.26 23.85 8.34
C ARG A 121 7.31 23.29 7.38
N GLY A 122 6.93 22.93 6.16
CA GLY A 122 7.88 22.47 5.14
C GLY A 122 8.53 21.11 5.42
N VAL A 123 7.98 20.31 6.35
CA VAL A 123 8.49 18.97 6.70
C VAL A 123 7.48 17.90 6.33
N ASP A 124 7.88 16.97 5.46
CA ASP A 124 7.07 15.78 5.15
C ASP A 124 7.10 14.76 6.30
N GLU A 125 6.17 14.90 7.23
CA GLU A 125 6.01 13.98 8.37
C GLU A 125 5.49 12.59 7.97
N PHE A 126 4.99 12.41 6.74
CA PHE A 126 4.56 11.11 6.21
C PHE A 126 5.72 10.34 5.58
N ARG A 127 6.75 11.06 5.11
CA ARG A 127 7.95 10.51 4.46
C ARG A 127 7.59 9.67 3.25
N LEU A 128 6.72 10.20 2.37
CA LEU A 128 6.13 9.46 1.26
C LEU A 128 7.18 8.92 0.29
N GLU A 129 8.18 9.74 -0.04
CA GLU A 129 9.25 9.34 -0.96
C GLU A 129 10.08 8.20 -0.39
N ARG A 130 10.52 8.33 0.87
CA ARG A 130 11.24 7.28 1.60
C ARG A 130 10.43 5.98 1.66
N GLN A 131 9.13 6.08 1.89
CA GLN A 131 8.27 4.91 1.90
C GLN A 131 8.27 4.23 0.52
N LEU A 132 8.09 4.98 -0.55
CA LEU A 132 8.15 4.43 -1.91
C LEU A 132 9.51 3.77 -2.19
N ASP A 133 10.62 4.41 -1.78
CA ASP A 133 11.97 3.85 -1.92
C ASP A 133 12.12 2.49 -1.24
N ASN A 134 11.59 2.34 -0.03
CA ASN A 134 11.64 1.05 0.68
C ASN A 134 10.83 -0.03 -0.03
N TRP A 135 9.66 0.32 -0.58
CA TRP A 135 8.83 -0.62 -1.31
C TRP A 135 9.38 -0.97 -2.70
N LEU A 136 10.29 -0.14 -3.24
CA LEU A 136 11.07 -0.42 -4.44
C LEU A 136 12.34 -1.23 -4.17
N ASN A 137 12.77 -1.36 -2.91
CA ASN A 137 14.04 -2.00 -2.57
C ASN A 137 13.90 -3.53 -2.48
N PRO A 138 14.48 -4.31 -3.42
CA PRO A 138 14.40 -5.78 -3.40
C PRO A 138 15.11 -6.43 -2.21
N GLU A 139 15.99 -5.71 -1.50
CA GLU A 139 16.70 -6.22 -0.32
C GLU A 139 15.83 -6.21 0.96
N LEU A 140 14.73 -5.45 0.96
CA LEU A 140 13.85 -5.31 2.14
C LEU A 140 12.74 -6.36 2.19
N THR A 141 12.66 -7.26 1.21
CA THR A 141 11.61 -8.27 1.15
C THR A 141 12.11 -9.62 0.66
N ARG A 142 11.42 -10.68 1.07
CA ARG A 142 11.57 -12.04 0.55
C ARG A 142 10.47 -12.43 -0.44
N HIS A 143 9.57 -11.49 -0.74
CA HIS A 143 8.36 -11.74 -1.53
C HIS A 143 8.30 -10.81 -2.73
N PRO A 144 7.68 -11.24 -3.84
CA PRO A 144 7.43 -10.35 -4.97
C PRO A 144 6.46 -9.23 -4.56
N ILE A 145 6.74 -8.03 -5.07
CA ILE A 145 5.93 -6.83 -4.86
C ILE A 145 5.45 -6.32 -6.21
N ILE A 146 4.14 -6.07 -6.34
CA ILE A 146 3.60 -5.22 -7.40
C ILE A 146 3.39 -3.79 -6.88
N LEU A 147 4.10 -2.83 -7.43
CA LEU A 147 3.83 -1.41 -7.21
C LEU A 147 2.87 -0.91 -8.27
N ILE A 148 1.84 -0.19 -7.84
CA ILE A 148 0.69 0.17 -8.66
C ILE A 148 0.50 1.69 -8.59
N LYS A 149 0.67 2.35 -9.73
CA LYS A 149 0.36 3.78 -9.86
C LYS A 149 -1.14 3.96 -10.03
N TYR A 150 -1.75 4.66 -9.08
CA TYR A 150 -3.21 4.75 -8.97
C TYR A 150 -3.85 5.43 -10.18
N GLU A 151 -3.20 6.46 -10.73
CA GLU A 151 -3.72 7.24 -11.86
C GLU A 151 -3.93 6.36 -13.12
N GLU A 152 -3.15 5.29 -13.27
CA GLU A 152 -3.18 4.32 -14.37
C GLU A 152 -3.79 2.97 -13.95
N LEU A 153 -4.39 2.88 -12.75
CA LEU A 153 -4.98 1.64 -12.25
C LEU A 153 -6.10 1.13 -13.17
N ALA A 154 -6.93 2.03 -13.72
CA ALA A 154 -8.02 1.65 -14.61
C ALA A 154 -7.55 0.90 -15.86
N THR A 155 -6.44 1.34 -16.45
CA THR A 155 -5.88 0.72 -17.66
C THR A 155 -5.06 -0.53 -17.37
N SER A 156 -4.65 -0.72 -16.12
CA SER A 156 -3.73 -1.80 -15.71
C SER A 156 -4.41 -2.81 -14.77
N ILE A 157 -5.72 -2.72 -14.58
CA ILE A 157 -6.44 -3.48 -13.55
C ILE A 157 -6.36 -4.98 -13.78
N ASP A 158 -6.41 -5.45 -15.02
CA ASP A 158 -6.35 -6.88 -15.34
C ASP A 158 -5.00 -7.49 -14.93
N GLU A 159 -3.89 -6.76 -15.15
CA GLU A 159 -2.56 -7.18 -14.73
C GLU A 159 -2.42 -7.20 -13.19
N VAL A 160 -2.98 -6.20 -12.50
CA VAL A 160 -3.03 -6.16 -11.04
C VAL A 160 -3.80 -7.35 -10.48
N LEU A 161 -4.97 -7.65 -11.03
CA LEU A 161 -5.81 -8.77 -10.60
C LEU A 161 -5.15 -10.10 -10.89
N ALA A 162 -4.50 -10.26 -12.05
CA ALA A 162 -3.72 -11.44 -12.40
C ALA A 162 -2.55 -11.65 -11.43
N PHE A 163 -1.81 -10.59 -11.06
CA PHE A 163 -0.76 -10.70 -10.05
C PHE A 163 -1.31 -11.27 -8.75
N PHE A 164 -2.49 -10.86 -8.29
CA PHE A 164 -3.10 -11.35 -7.04
C PHE A 164 -3.94 -12.63 -7.15
N ASP A 165 -3.93 -13.32 -8.30
CA ASP A 165 -4.80 -14.48 -8.58
C ASP A 165 -6.28 -14.18 -8.30
N CYS A 166 -6.75 -12.99 -8.68
CA CYS A 166 -8.10 -12.52 -8.42
C CYS A 166 -8.94 -12.48 -9.70
N ASP A 167 -9.74 -13.51 -9.94
CA ASP A 167 -10.57 -13.60 -11.16
C ASP A 167 -11.81 -12.69 -11.15
N LYS A 168 -12.08 -11.98 -10.04
CA LYS A 168 -13.25 -11.11 -9.93
C LYS A 168 -12.93 -9.75 -10.56
N PRO A 169 -13.74 -9.27 -11.52
CA PRO A 169 -13.51 -7.96 -12.13
C PRO A 169 -13.63 -6.85 -11.08
N PHE A 170 -12.83 -5.79 -11.24
CA PHE A 170 -12.82 -4.64 -10.36
C PHE A 170 -13.09 -3.36 -11.13
N GLU A 171 -14.04 -2.56 -10.65
CA GLU A 171 -14.33 -1.24 -11.22
C GLU A 171 -13.53 -0.16 -10.48
N VAL A 172 -12.64 0.52 -11.20
CA VAL A 172 -11.84 1.61 -10.66
C VAL A 172 -12.68 2.86 -10.54
N ARG A 173 -12.74 3.42 -9.32
CA ARG A 173 -13.50 4.63 -9.04
C ARG A 173 -12.70 5.89 -9.32
N THR A 174 -13.36 6.89 -9.90
CA THR A 174 -12.77 8.23 -10.06
C THR A 174 -12.50 8.88 -8.71
N ARG A 175 -11.34 9.54 -8.60
CA ARG A 175 -10.99 10.30 -7.39
C ARG A 175 -11.82 11.57 -7.27
N LYS A 176 -12.20 11.87 -6.02
CA LYS A 176 -12.86 13.12 -5.64
C LYS A 176 -11.89 14.24 -5.22
N SER A 177 -10.66 13.89 -4.88
CA SER A 177 -9.65 14.89 -4.49
C SER A 177 -8.98 15.45 -5.73
N SER A 178 -8.96 16.77 -5.84
CA SER A 178 -8.28 17.51 -6.89
C SER A 178 -7.48 18.64 -6.23
N TRP A 179 -6.16 18.55 -6.34
CA TRP A 179 -5.24 19.57 -5.83
C TRP A 179 -5.35 20.89 -6.62
N ARG A 180 -5.80 20.83 -7.87
CA ARG A 180 -5.96 22.00 -8.75
C ARG A 180 -7.05 22.96 -8.27
N ASP A 181 -8.01 22.45 -7.51
CA ASP A 181 -9.13 23.24 -6.99
C ASP A 181 -8.84 23.84 -5.60
N GLN A 182 -7.59 23.73 -5.11
CA GLN A 182 -7.20 24.25 -3.81
C GLN A 182 -6.78 25.73 -3.88
N PRO A 183 -6.90 26.48 -2.77
CA PRO A 183 -6.32 27.82 -2.66
C PRO A 183 -4.84 27.88 -3.06
N ALA A 184 -4.41 28.98 -3.67
CA ALA A 184 -3.05 29.15 -4.20
C ALA A 184 -1.95 28.89 -3.16
N ALA A 185 -2.16 29.27 -1.89
CA ALA A 185 -1.21 29.01 -0.81
C ALA A 185 -1.02 27.50 -0.54
N ILE A 186 -2.09 26.71 -0.64
CA ILE A 186 -2.02 25.24 -0.48
C ILE A 186 -1.31 24.63 -1.68
N VAL A 187 -1.63 25.07 -2.90
CA VAL A 187 -0.97 24.59 -4.12
C VAL A 187 0.54 24.86 -4.06
N ALA A 188 0.94 26.09 -3.75
CA ALA A 188 2.35 26.46 -3.63
C ALA A 188 3.07 25.67 -2.51
N GLY A 189 2.39 25.42 -1.39
CA GLY A 189 2.93 24.60 -0.31
C GLY A 189 3.15 23.14 -0.73
N LEU A 190 2.20 22.55 -1.47
CA LEU A 190 2.30 21.19 -2.00
C LEU A 190 3.41 21.07 -3.03
N GLU A 191 3.51 22.01 -3.97
CA GLU A 191 4.57 22.07 -4.97
C GLU A 191 5.94 22.23 -4.33
N LYS A 192 6.07 23.12 -3.33
CA LYS A 192 7.32 23.29 -2.59
C LYS A 192 7.76 22.02 -1.86
N MET A 193 6.83 21.32 -1.22
CA MET A 193 7.16 20.16 -0.40
C MET A 193 7.34 18.87 -1.21
N TYR A 194 6.52 18.66 -2.24
CA TYR A 194 6.42 17.40 -2.96
C TYR A 194 6.64 17.54 -4.48
N GLY A 195 7.05 18.70 -4.98
CA GLY A 195 7.33 18.98 -6.41
C GLY A 195 8.17 17.91 -7.08
N GLY A 196 9.41 17.74 -6.63
CA GLY A 196 10.31 16.73 -7.18
C GLY A 196 9.77 15.30 -7.03
N PHE A 197 9.15 14.98 -5.89
CA PHE A 197 8.55 13.65 -5.70
C PHE A 197 7.36 13.40 -6.65
N ASN A 198 6.53 14.41 -6.90
CA ASN A 198 5.42 14.33 -7.85
C ASN A 198 5.92 14.14 -9.29
N GLU A 199 6.99 14.84 -9.70
CA GLU A 199 7.64 14.63 -11.00
C GLU A 199 8.14 13.19 -11.14
N ARG A 200 8.80 12.66 -10.11
CA ARG A 200 9.26 11.26 -10.07
C ARG A 200 8.09 10.29 -10.22
N VAL A 201 7.03 10.44 -9.43
CA VAL A 201 5.82 9.61 -9.53
C VAL A 201 5.22 9.66 -10.94
N ASN A 202 5.15 10.85 -11.54
CA ASN A 202 4.59 11.01 -12.89
C ASN A 202 5.42 10.27 -13.95
N ALA A 203 6.74 10.22 -13.79
CA ALA A 203 7.66 9.52 -14.69
C ALA A 203 7.68 7.99 -14.50
N MET A 204 7.17 7.49 -13.37
CA MET A 204 7.10 6.04 -13.12
C MET A 204 6.06 5.35 -14.00
N PRO A 205 6.31 4.07 -14.39
CA PRO A 205 5.35 3.28 -15.13
C PRO A 205 4.10 3.00 -14.29
N ALA A 206 3.01 2.59 -14.97
CA ALA A 206 1.76 2.24 -14.32
C ALA A 206 1.92 1.09 -13.30
N ILE A 207 2.76 0.12 -13.64
CA ILE A 207 3.09 -1.04 -12.82
C ILE A 207 4.61 -1.20 -12.77
N THR A 208 5.13 -1.57 -11.61
CA THR A 208 6.51 -2.05 -11.43
C THR A 208 6.46 -3.30 -10.59
N VAL A 209 7.08 -4.39 -11.07
CA VAL A 209 7.25 -5.61 -10.27
C VAL A 209 8.67 -5.62 -9.73
N VAL A 210 8.79 -5.78 -8.40
CA VAL A 210 10.06 -5.99 -7.71
C VAL A 210 10.13 -7.45 -7.32
N GLU A 211 11.04 -8.17 -7.95
CA GLU A 211 11.37 -9.52 -7.56
C GLU A 211 12.28 -9.49 -6.33
N PRO A 212 12.07 -10.38 -5.35
CA PRO A 212 12.92 -10.42 -4.17
C PRO A 212 14.34 -10.79 -4.59
N HIS A 213 15.34 -10.20 -3.93
CA HIS A 213 16.71 -10.65 -4.14
C HIS A 213 16.79 -12.14 -3.76
N PRO A 214 17.35 -13.02 -4.61
CA PRO A 214 17.52 -14.42 -4.24
C PRO A 214 18.37 -14.45 -2.98
N VAL A 215 17.76 -14.88 -1.88
CA VAL A 215 18.50 -15.17 -0.65
C VAL A 215 19.51 -16.23 -1.05
N VAL A 216 20.80 -15.87 -1.07
CA VAL A 216 21.86 -16.87 -1.10
C VAL A 216 21.68 -17.66 0.18
N ASN A 217 21.05 -18.82 0.07
CA ASN A 217 21.07 -19.81 1.13
C ASN A 217 22.55 -20.10 1.37
N LYS A 218 23.15 -19.47 2.38
CA LYS A 218 24.34 -20.01 3.00
C LYS A 218 23.87 -21.32 3.62
N GLU A 219 23.95 -22.39 2.84
CA GLU A 219 23.95 -23.74 3.38
C GLU A 219 24.97 -23.71 4.51
N VAL A 220 24.46 -23.82 5.74
CA VAL A 220 25.30 -24.14 6.88
C VAL A 220 25.80 -25.53 6.57
N ALA A 221 27.01 -25.61 6.02
CA ALA A 221 27.73 -26.85 5.89
C ALA A 221 27.84 -27.45 7.29
N VAL A 222 26.98 -28.41 7.59
CA VAL A 222 27.10 -29.24 8.77
C VAL A 222 28.36 -30.05 8.56
N SER A 223 29.46 -29.61 9.18
CA SER A 223 30.65 -30.43 9.31
C SER A 223 30.31 -31.58 10.25
N HIS A 224 30.03 -32.76 9.69
CA HIS A 224 30.15 -34.00 10.45
C HIS A 224 31.65 -34.30 10.59
N GLY A 225 32.22 -33.86 11.72
CA GLY A 225 33.44 -34.44 12.28
C GLY A 225 33.10 -35.61 13.19
#